data_AF-A0A183CG36-F1
#
_entry.id   AF-A0A183CG36-F1
#
_cell.length_a   1.000
_cell.length_b   1.000
_cell.length_c   1.000
_cell.angle_alpha   90.00
_cell.angle_beta   90.00
_cell.angle_gamma   90.00
#
_symmetry.space_group_name_H-M   'P 1'
#
loop_
_entity.id
_entity.type
_entity.pdbx_description
1 polymer ?
#
loop_
_entity_poly.entity_id
_entity_poly.type
_entity_poly.pdbx_seq_one_letter_code
_entity_poly.pdbx_strand_id
1 'polypeptide(L)'
;MTLIIGCFLIILHFCNAAFASFLVTDYPNPLNKATLWKCGISSVGTLCDPDSLLNDTARQETLELLKQFKDQTDINNNGDGTCKSKGVTIGLAFTRQPITARNARINVTDDLMKNIWKLDTQCNKALMLTLSINPNPVVRFTRYMTTPVFDDELHHMIWTEMHWLRERNYIMWVRLLLDGLRAQIVDRHSMLSSQPQALSQKSCAGYGFVIFCSFIAVLCSVVATLSAPWMWNKCHQHFGHLVGKPVPFPVIFD
;
A
#
# COMPACT_ATOMS: atom_id res chain seq x y z
N MET A 1 29.60 49.23 9.47
CA MET A 1 30.05 47.93 8.92
C MET A 1 30.10 46.81 9.96
N THR A 2 30.28 47.10 11.25
CA THR A 2 30.35 46.10 12.34
C THR A 2 29.00 45.44 12.69
N LEU A 3 27.86 46.10 12.46
CA LEU A 3 26.52 45.56 12.76
C LEU A 3 26.09 44.40 11.81
N ILE A 4 26.59 44.38 10.58
CA ILE A 4 26.20 43.37 9.57
C ILE A 4 26.88 42.03 9.84
N ILE A 5 28.12 42.06 10.35
CA ILE A 5 28.91 40.87 10.67
C ILE A 5 28.33 40.13 11.89
N GLY A 6 27.83 40.88 12.88
CA GLY A 6 27.18 40.29 14.06
C GLY A 6 25.88 39.53 13.74
N CYS A 7 25.09 40.04 12.78
CA CYS A 7 23.83 39.39 12.38
C CYS A 7 24.07 38.08 11.60
N PHE A 8 25.12 38.02 10.79
CA PHE A 8 25.50 36.81 10.03
C PHE A 8 25.96 35.66 10.94
N LEU A 9 26.67 35.96 12.04
CA LEU A 9 27.13 34.95 13.00
C LEU A 9 25.99 34.37 13.84
N ILE A 10 24.95 35.15 14.13
CA ILE A 10 23.75 34.67 14.84
C ILE A 10 22.93 33.73 13.93
N ILE A 11 22.78 34.06 12.64
CA ILE A 11 22.07 33.19 11.66
C ILE A 11 22.79 31.84 11.48
N LEU A 12 24.13 31.82 11.52
CA LEU A 12 24.92 30.57 11.45
C LEU A 12 24.79 29.70 12.71
N HIS A 13 24.54 30.29 13.89
CA HIS A 13 24.34 29.53 15.13
C HIS A 13 22.97 28.85 15.24
N PHE A 14 21.92 29.41 14.60
CA PHE A 14 20.58 28.81 14.61
C PHE A 14 20.34 27.73 13.54
N CYS A 15 21.31 27.48 12.64
CA CYS A 15 21.15 26.51 11.55
C CYS A 15 21.65 25.08 11.89
N ASN A 16 22.01 24.81 13.16
CA ASN A 16 22.40 23.48 13.63
C ASN A 16 21.28 22.81 14.44
N ALA A 17 20.02 22.97 14.03
CA ALA A 17 19.01 21.98 14.36
C ALA A 17 19.34 20.71 13.55
N ALA A 18 20.35 19.96 14.00
CA ALA A 18 20.63 18.63 13.50
C ALA A 18 19.37 17.80 13.72
N PHE A 19 18.63 17.58 12.65
CA PHE A 19 17.45 16.75 12.69
C PHE A 19 17.88 15.34 13.10
N ALA A 20 17.47 14.90 14.29
CA ALA A 20 17.79 13.58 14.80
C ALA A 20 17.18 12.52 13.86
N SER A 21 18.03 11.80 13.13
CA SER A 21 17.65 10.64 12.33
C SER A 21 17.92 9.37 13.14
N PHE A 22 17.08 8.37 12.95
CA PHE A 22 17.29 7.06 13.57
C PHE A 22 18.22 6.23 12.70
N LEU A 23 19.20 5.58 13.33
CA LEU A 23 19.82 4.40 12.72
C LEU A 23 18.84 3.24 12.86
N VAL A 24 18.78 2.37 11.84
CA VAL A 24 17.87 1.22 11.81
C VAL A 24 18.02 0.31 13.03
N THR A 25 19.25 0.13 13.54
CA THR A 25 19.54 -0.67 14.72
C THR A 25 19.02 -0.07 16.02
N ASP A 26 18.79 1.25 16.03
CA ASP A 26 18.40 2.02 17.21
C ASP A 26 16.91 2.37 17.19
N TYR A 27 16.23 2.08 16.07
CA TYR A 27 14.80 2.32 15.93
C TYR A 27 14.02 1.38 16.88
N PRO A 28 13.06 1.89 17.68
CA PRO A 28 12.45 1.09 18.72
C PRO A 28 11.62 -0.08 18.16
N ASN A 29 11.54 -1.17 18.92
CA ASN A 29 10.78 -2.36 18.55
C ASN A 29 9.45 -2.42 19.34
N PRO A 30 8.29 -2.29 18.70
CA PRO A 30 6.98 -2.31 19.35
C PRO A 30 6.52 -3.72 19.77
N LEU A 31 7.30 -4.76 19.41
CA LEU A 31 7.08 -6.14 19.84
C LEU A 31 7.85 -6.49 21.13
N ASN A 32 8.80 -5.65 21.52
CA ASN A 32 9.56 -5.82 22.76
C ASN A 32 8.94 -4.96 23.88
N LYS A 33 8.47 -5.63 24.94
CA LYS A 33 7.87 -4.98 26.13
C LYS A 33 8.76 -3.90 26.75
N ALA A 34 10.09 -4.06 26.68
CA ALA A 34 11.04 -3.10 27.25
C ALA A 34 11.12 -1.77 26.47
N THR A 35 10.64 -1.73 25.22
CA THR A 35 10.77 -0.57 24.33
C THR A 35 9.43 0.04 23.89
N LEU A 36 8.29 -0.46 24.40
CA LEU A 36 6.95 0.04 24.03
C LEU A 36 6.79 1.54 24.25
N TRP A 37 7.26 2.04 25.39
CA TRP A 37 7.19 3.46 25.74
C TRP A 37 7.94 4.35 24.75
N LYS A 38 9.01 3.84 24.12
CA LYS A 38 9.74 4.58 23.08
C LYS A 38 8.95 4.71 21.78
N CYS A 39 7.98 3.84 21.55
CA CYS A 39 7.07 3.89 20.41
C CYS A 39 5.79 4.70 20.70
N GLY A 40 5.63 5.23 21.93
CA GLY A 40 4.41 5.92 22.34
C GLY A 40 3.19 5.00 22.52
N ILE A 41 3.40 3.71 22.78
CA ILE A 41 2.33 2.72 22.97
C ILE A 41 2.44 2.03 24.35
N SER A 42 1.31 1.60 24.88
CA SER A 42 1.21 0.95 26.21
C SER A 42 1.17 -0.58 26.13
N SER A 43 0.92 -1.14 24.96
CA SER A 43 0.78 -2.58 24.72
C SER A 43 1.60 -3.01 23.51
N VAL A 44 1.92 -4.31 23.45
CA VAL A 44 2.64 -4.90 22.32
C VAL A 44 1.79 -4.76 21.05
N GLY A 45 2.41 -4.30 19.96
CA GLY A 45 1.74 -4.10 18.69
C GLY A 45 2.71 -3.99 17.52
N THR A 46 2.19 -3.68 16.33
CA THR A 46 2.99 -3.55 15.10
C THR A 46 3.05 -2.11 14.58
N LEU A 47 2.84 -1.13 15.46
CA LEU A 47 3.01 0.30 15.19
C LEU A 47 4.11 0.85 16.09
N CYS A 48 5.00 1.68 15.54
CA CYS A 48 5.93 2.48 16.35
C CYS A 48 5.95 3.92 15.86
N ASP A 49 5.73 4.87 16.78
CA ASP A 49 5.72 6.31 16.51
C ASP A 49 6.53 7.07 17.58
N PRO A 50 7.87 6.96 17.58
CA PRO A 50 8.73 7.61 18.57
C PRO A 50 8.65 9.14 18.56
N ASP A 51 8.30 9.73 17.42
CA ASP A 51 8.24 11.20 17.25
C ASP A 51 6.85 11.78 17.50
N SER A 52 5.91 10.96 17.97
CA SER A 52 4.53 11.36 18.29
C SER A 52 3.84 12.08 17.14
N LEU A 53 3.97 11.56 15.91
CA LEU A 53 3.24 12.05 14.75
C LEU A 53 1.74 11.78 14.87
N LEU A 54 1.39 10.69 15.54
CA LEU A 54 0.04 10.35 15.97
C LEU A 54 -0.12 10.76 17.45
N ASN A 55 -1.30 11.27 17.80
CA ASN A 55 -1.67 11.38 19.20
C ASN A 55 -2.05 10.01 19.78
N ASP A 56 -2.19 9.92 21.09
CA ASP A 56 -2.42 8.63 21.78
C ASP A 56 -3.68 7.91 21.25
N THR A 57 -4.78 8.65 21.04
CA THR A 57 -6.02 8.12 20.47
C THR A 57 -5.78 7.53 19.08
N ALA A 58 -5.11 8.27 18.19
CA ALA A 58 -4.83 7.82 16.83
C ALA A 58 -3.86 6.63 16.79
N ARG A 59 -2.93 6.52 17.76
CA ARG A 59 -2.08 5.32 17.89
C ARG A 59 -2.90 4.10 18.29
N GLN A 60 -3.79 4.21 19.28
CA GLN A 60 -4.67 3.11 19.67
C GLN A 60 -5.59 2.69 18.53
N GLU A 61 -6.18 3.67 17.85
CA GLU A 61 -7.03 3.40 16.70
C GLU A 61 -6.25 2.70 15.57
N THR A 62 -5.02 3.16 15.27
CA THR A 62 -4.15 2.51 14.28
C THR A 62 -3.81 1.08 14.68
N LEU A 63 -3.52 0.82 15.96
CA LEU A 63 -3.28 -0.53 16.46
C LEU A 63 -4.50 -1.44 16.30
N GLU A 64 -5.70 -0.93 16.56
CA GLU A 64 -6.96 -1.65 16.33
C GLU A 64 -7.18 -1.93 14.84
N LEU A 65 -6.95 -0.96 13.96
CA LEU A 65 -7.05 -1.14 12.51
C LEU A 65 -6.08 -2.22 12.00
N LEU A 66 -4.83 -2.22 12.48
CA LEU A 66 -3.83 -3.23 12.12
C LEU A 66 -4.25 -4.63 12.60
N LYS A 67 -4.82 -4.73 13.81
CA LYS A 67 -5.34 -5.98 14.34
C LYS A 67 -6.53 -6.48 13.50
N GLN A 68 -7.50 -5.61 13.25
CA GLN A 68 -8.68 -5.94 12.45
C GLN A 68 -8.30 -6.35 11.02
N PHE A 69 -7.34 -5.65 10.41
CA PHE A 69 -6.83 -6.02 9.09
C PHE A 69 -6.24 -7.43 9.08
N LYS A 70 -5.42 -7.78 10.07
CA LYS A 70 -4.87 -9.12 10.20
C LYS A 70 -5.98 -10.15 10.34
N ASP A 71 -6.96 -9.91 11.20
CA ASP A 71 -8.07 -10.83 11.44
C ASP A 71 -8.94 -10.99 10.18
N GLN A 72 -9.22 -9.91 9.46
CA GLN A 72 -10.05 -9.91 8.24
C GLN A 72 -9.37 -10.50 7.01
N THR A 73 -8.03 -10.57 7.00
CA THR A 73 -7.26 -11.20 5.92
C THR A 73 -6.92 -12.66 6.22
N ASP A 74 -7.35 -13.17 7.38
CA ASP A 74 -7.29 -14.58 7.71
C ASP A 74 -8.45 -15.32 7.02
N ILE A 75 -8.10 -16.31 6.20
CA ILE A 75 -9.09 -17.08 5.42
C ILE A 75 -9.83 -18.07 6.30
N ASN A 76 -9.16 -18.59 7.33
CA ASN A 76 -9.75 -19.54 8.26
C ASN A 76 -9.92 -18.83 9.59
N ASN A 77 -10.93 -17.96 9.69
CA ASN A 77 -11.44 -17.35 10.93
C ASN A 77 -11.63 -18.35 12.11
N ASN A 78 -11.46 -19.66 11.87
CA ASN A 78 -11.56 -20.77 12.81
C ASN A 78 -10.21 -21.42 13.23
N GLY A 79 -9.04 -20.84 12.92
CA GLY A 79 -7.82 -21.16 13.68
C GLY A 79 -7.08 -22.46 13.33
N ASP A 80 -7.36 -23.08 12.19
CA ASP A 80 -6.52 -24.15 11.63
C ASP A 80 -5.19 -23.51 11.22
N GLY A 81 -4.24 -23.44 12.16
CA GLY A 81 -3.03 -22.59 12.18
C GLY A 81 -1.98 -22.86 11.09
N THR A 82 -2.39 -23.07 9.84
CA THR A 82 -1.53 -23.20 8.68
C THR A 82 -1.14 -21.83 8.13
N CYS A 83 0.06 -21.72 7.55
CA CYS A 83 0.51 -20.47 6.94
C CYS A 83 -0.29 -20.06 5.69
N LYS A 84 -1.08 -20.97 5.11
CA LYS A 84 -1.94 -20.66 3.95
C LYS A 84 -3.10 -19.77 4.36
N SER A 85 -3.76 -20.09 5.47
CA SER A 85 -4.94 -19.38 5.97
C SER A 85 -4.61 -18.12 6.75
N LYS A 86 -3.48 -18.12 7.48
CA LYS A 86 -3.06 -17.02 8.37
C LYS A 86 -3.25 -15.64 7.75
N GLY A 87 -3.78 -14.69 8.52
CA GLY A 87 -3.87 -13.28 8.13
C GLY A 87 -2.53 -12.58 7.89
N VAL A 88 -2.54 -11.49 7.13
CA VAL A 88 -1.33 -10.70 6.82
C VAL A 88 -1.01 -9.78 8.00
N THR A 89 0.25 -9.80 8.45
CA THR A 89 0.73 -8.89 9.51
C THR A 89 1.33 -7.63 8.90
N ILE A 90 0.82 -6.44 9.27
CA ILE A 90 1.40 -5.16 8.83
C ILE A 90 2.18 -4.51 9.98
N GLY A 91 3.42 -4.12 9.70
CA GLY A 91 4.23 -3.25 10.55
C GLY A 91 4.26 -1.81 10.03
N LEU A 92 4.07 -0.83 10.92
CA LEU A 92 4.12 0.60 10.62
C LEU A 92 5.17 1.29 11.50
N ALA A 93 6.22 1.83 10.87
CA ALA A 93 7.22 2.67 11.52
C ALA A 93 7.04 4.12 11.09
N PHE A 94 6.62 4.98 12.01
CA PHE A 94 6.40 6.41 11.79
C PHE A 94 7.57 7.20 12.38
N THR A 95 8.06 8.18 11.64
CA THR A 95 9.19 8.99 12.09
C THR A 95 9.15 10.35 11.42
N ARG A 96 9.64 11.37 12.13
CA ARG A 96 9.80 12.69 11.58
C ARG A 96 10.90 12.70 10.52
N GLN A 97 12.01 12.02 10.81
CA GLN A 97 13.20 11.97 9.95
C GLN A 97 13.38 10.59 9.31
N PRO A 98 14.02 10.48 8.14
CA PRO A 98 14.29 9.18 7.54
C PRO A 98 15.07 8.27 8.49
N ILE A 99 14.67 7.00 8.54
CA ILE A 99 15.48 5.96 9.17
C ILE A 99 16.64 5.65 8.22
N THR A 100 17.85 5.55 8.75
CA THR A 100 19.09 5.41 8.00
C THR A 100 19.84 4.15 8.41
N ALA A 101 20.77 3.71 7.56
CA ALA A 101 21.71 2.64 7.89
C ALA A 101 23.14 3.15 7.72
N ARG A 102 24.08 2.62 8.52
CA ARG A 102 25.52 2.96 8.38
C ARG A 102 26.06 2.53 7.02
N ASN A 103 25.56 1.41 6.50
CA ASN A 103 25.89 0.90 5.18
C ASN A 103 24.73 1.20 4.24
N ALA A 104 24.99 1.99 3.19
CA ALA A 104 23.99 2.38 2.20
C ALA A 104 23.38 1.18 1.43
N ARG A 105 24.02 0.00 1.45
CA ARG A 105 23.48 -1.22 0.82
C ARG A 105 22.36 -1.88 1.63
N ILE A 106 22.13 -1.45 2.87
CA ILE A 106 21.09 -2.03 3.73
C ILE A 106 19.75 -1.39 3.36
N ASN A 107 18.81 -2.22 2.90
CA ASN A 107 17.41 -1.80 2.83
C ASN A 107 16.86 -1.69 4.25
N VAL A 108 16.70 -0.45 4.71
CA VAL A 108 16.28 -0.13 6.08
C VAL A 108 14.93 -0.75 6.42
N THR A 109 13.96 -0.70 5.52
CA THR A 109 12.63 -1.26 5.76
C THR A 109 12.69 -2.78 5.85
N ASP A 110 13.52 -3.43 5.03
CA ASP A 110 13.77 -4.88 5.08
C ASP A 110 14.44 -5.32 6.38
N ASP A 111 15.45 -4.58 6.82
CA ASP A 111 16.16 -4.85 8.06
C ASP A 111 15.24 -4.69 9.29
N LEU A 112 14.41 -3.65 9.30
CA LEU A 112 13.35 -3.49 10.31
C LEU A 112 12.42 -4.70 10.33
N MET A 113 11.90 -5.11 9.17
CA MET A 113 10.96 -6.21 9.08
C MET A 113 11.57 -7.54 9.56
N LYS A 114 12.74 -7.90 9.03
CA LYS A 114 13.29 -9.26 9.18
C LYS A 114 14.19 -9.41 10.40
N ASN A 115 14.97 -8.39 10.75
CA ASN A 115 16.04 -8.51 11.74
C ASN A 115 15.69 -7.82 13.06
N ILE A 116 15.10 -6.61 13.02
CA ILE A 116 14.82 -5.82 14.22
C ILE A 116 13.47 -6.22 14.83
N TRP A 117 12.38 -6.12 14.07
CA TRP A 117 11.02 -6.43 14.53
C TRP A 117 10.71 -7.91 14.38
N LYS A 118 11.32 -8.60 13.41
CA LYS A 118 11.11 -10.02 13.13
C LYS A 118 9.62 -10.33 12.92
N LEU A 119 8.99 -9.58 12.02
CA LEU A 119 7.58 -9.73 11.72
C LEU A 119 7.31 -11.10 11.10
N ASP A 120 6.31 -11.78 11.63
CA ASP A 120 5.79 -13.07 11.18
C ASP A 120 6.87 -14.09 10.74
N THR A 121 7.84 -14.38 11.60
CA THR A 121 8.93 -15.34 11.32
C THR A 121 8.47 -16.78 11.04
N GLN A 122 7.24 -17.13 11.39
CA GLN A 122 6.71 -18.49 11.20
C GLN A 122 6.19 -18.71 9.79
N CYS A 123 5.43 -17.76 9.26
CA CYS A 123 4.75 -17.91 7.97
C CYS A 123 5.24 -16.94 6.90
N ASN A 124 6.08 -15.98 7.28
CA ASN A 124 6.58 -14.93 6.42
C ASN A 124 5.42 -14.24 5.68
N LYS A 125 4.29 -13.97 6.33
CA LYS A 125 3.13 -13.30 5.72
C LYS A 125 2.98 -11.92 6.35
N ALA A 126 3.94 -11.06 6.02
CA ALA A 126 4.03 -9.70 6.53
C ALA A 126 4.42 -8.66 5.47
N LEU A 127 4.03 -7.42 5.76
CA LEU A 127 4.34 -6.20 5.02
C LEU A 127 4.81 -5.16 6.05
N MET A 128 5.93 -4.52 5.79
CA MET A 128 6.46 -3.45 6.63
C MET A 128 6.45 -2.15 5.84
N LEU A 129 5.91 -1.08 6.42
CA LEU A 129 5.95 0.27 5.88
C LEU A 129 6.69 1.20 6.84
N THR A 130 7.54 2.05 6.28
CA THR A 130 8.19 3.15 7.00
C THR A 130 7.73 4.47 6.40
N LEU A 131 7.19 5.36 7.23
CA LEU A 131 6.79 6.72 6.88
C LEU A 131 7.74 7.73 7.54
N SER A 132 8.45 8.50 6.71
CA SER A 132 9.20 9.67 7.16
C SER A 132 8.56 10.94 6.61
N ILE A 133 8.28 11.94 7.45
CA ILE A 133 7.55 13.15 7.01
C ILE A 133 8.43 14.33 6.59
N ASN A 134 9.71 14.37 6.99
CA ASN A 134 10.64 15.42 6.62
C ASN A 134 11.75 14.90 5.70
N PRO A 135 12.20 15.70 4.71
CA PRO A 135 11.70 17.03 4.34
C PRO A 135 10.32 17.02 3.65
N ASN A 136 9.92 15.87 3.10
CA ASN A 136 8.59 15.61 2.55
C ASN A 136 8.16 14.19 2.98
N PRO A 137 6.85 13.89 2.97
CA PRO A 137 6.37 12.53 3.19
C PRO A 137 6.96 11.55 2.18
N VAL A 138 7.69 10.55 2.70
CA VAL A 138 8.24 9.44 1.94
C VAL A 138 7.79 8.16 2.63
N VAL A 139 7.21 7.27 1.83
CA VAL A 139 6.81 5.93 2.25
C VAL A 139 7.75 4.95 1.56
N ARG A 140 8.40 4.09 2.34
CA ARG A 140 9.10 2.91 1.83
C ARG A 140 8.41 1.67 2.37
N PHE A 141 8.46 0.58 1.60
CA PHE A 141 7.86 -0.66 2.01
C PHE A 141 8.72 -1.85 1.62
N THR A 142 8.48 -2.98 2.28
CA THR A 142 9.00 -4.30 1.92
C THR A 142 7.98 -5.34 2.36
N ARG A 143 7.96 -6.48 1.70
CA ARG A 143 7.10 -7.60 2.07
C ARG A 143 7.85 -8.89 1.88
N TYR A 144 7.37 -9.93 2.54
CA TYR A 144 7.70 -11.27 2.12
C TYR A 144 6.95 -11.66 0.84
N MET A 145 7.55 -12.56 0.06
CA MET A 145 6.96 -13.04 -1.20
C MET A 145 5.65 -13.82 -1.00
N THR A 146 5.46 -14.40 0.19
CA THR A 146 4.23 -15.11 0.60
C THR A 146 3.07 -14.19 0.97
N THR A 147 3.31 -12.87 1.09
CA THR A 147 2.24 -11.88 1.26
C THR A 147 1.54 -11.65 -0.09
N PRO A 148 0.21 -11.88 -0.20
CA PRO A 148 -0.51 -11.89 -1.47
C PRO A 148 -0.89 -10.47 -1.95
N VAL A 149 0.11 -9.62 -2.11
CA VAL A 149 0.01 -8.28 -2.71
C VAL A 149 1.25 -8.07 -3.57
N PHE A 150 1.09 -7.48 -4.76
CA PHE A 150 2.22 -7.15 -5.60
C PHE A 150 2.77 -5.74 -5.32
N ASP A 151 4.03 -5.52 -5.69
CA ASP A 151 4.72 -4.26 -5.37
C ASP A 151 4.13 -3.09 -6.17
N ASP A 152 3.74 -3.30 -7.42
CA ASP A 152 3.09 -2.30 -8.28
C ASP A 152 1.72 -1.89 -7.73
N GLU A 153 0.92 -2.86 -7.26
CA GLU A 153 -0.36 -2.62 -6.60
C GLU A 153 -0.17 -1.78 -5.33
N LEU A 154 0.80 -2.15 -4.50
CA LEU A 154 1.10 -1.42 -3.28
C LEU A 154 1.62 0.00 -3.56
N HIS A 155 2.49 0.18 -4.56
CA HIS A 155 2.91 1.50 -5.03
C HIS A 155 1.70 2.34 -5.46
N HIS A 156 0.78 1.76 -6.24
CA HIS A 156 -0.39 2.47 -6.73
C HIS A 156 -1.31 2.91 -5.57
N MET A 157 -1.57 2.03 -4.60
CA MET A 157 -2.36 2.35 -3.42
C MET A 157 -1.71 3.45 -2.57
N ILE A 158 -0.41 3.34 -2.28
CA ILE A 158 0.33 4.36 -1.53
C ILE A 158 0.24 5.71 -2.26
N TRP A 159 0.46 5.72 -3.58
CA TRP A 159 0.45 6.93 -4.40
C TRP A 159 -0.92 7.62 -4.42
N THR A 160 -2.00 6.84 -4.53
CA THR A 160 -3.38 7.35 -4.56
C THR A 160 -3.70 8.13 -3.28
N GLU A 161 -3.23 7.63 -2.14
CA GLU A 161 -3.52 8.22 -0.83
C GLU A 161 -2.47 9.24 -0.34
N MET A 162 -1.43 9.54 -1.12
CA MET A 162 -0.36 10.48 -0.73
C MET A 162 -0.84 11.88 -0.34
N HIS A 163 -2.03 12.29 -0.80
CA HIS A 163 -2.60 13.59 -0.44
C HIS A 163 -2.90 13.70 1.07
N TRP A 164 -3.40 12.65 1.71
CA TRP A 164 -3.65 12.62 3.16
C TRP A 164 -2.38 12.82 3.99
N LEU A 165 -1.24 12.30 3.52
CA LEU A 165 0.05 12.50 4.18
C LEU A 165 0.49 13.97 4.13
N ARG A 166 0.22 14.67 3.02
CA ARG A 166 0.51 16.11 2.86
C ARG A 166 -0.38 16.96 3.76
N GLU A 167 -1.64 16.56 3.94
CA GLU A 167 -2.58 17.20 4.86
C GLU A 167 -2.33 16.84 6.34
N ARG A 168 -1.30 16.02 6.62
CA ARG A 168 -0.98 15.49 7.96
C ARG A 168 -2.11 14.67 8.58
N ASN A 169 -3.00 14.13 7.75
CA ASN A 169 -4.06 13.22 8.17
C ASN A 169 -3.57 11.77 8.04
N TYR A 170 -2.65 11.40 8.91
CA TYR A 170 -2.00 10.08 8.87
C TYR A 170 -2.96 8.93 9.14
N ILE A 171 -3.97 9.14 10.00
CA ILE A 171 -4.94 8.08 10.32
C ILE A 171 -5.84 7.76 9.12
N MET A 172 -6.27 8.79 8.37
CA MET A 172 -7.04 8.56 7.14
C MET A 172 -6.22 7.83 6.09
N TRP A 173 -4.94 8.21 5.94
CA TRP A 173 -4.02 7.50 5.05
C TRP A 173 -3.90 6.02 5.41
N VAL A 174 -3.70 5.69 6.70
CA VAL A 174 -3.64 4.31 7.17
C VAL A 174 -4.94 3.56 6.88
N ARG A 175 -6.10 4.13 7.23
CA ARG A 175 -7.40 3.48 7.01
C ARG A 175 -7.61 3.11 5.54
N LEU A 176 -7.43 4.07 4.63
CA LEU A 176 -7.66 3.85 3.20
C LEU A 176 -6.66 2.87 2.59
N LEU A 177 -5.40 2.94 3.01
CA LEU A 177 -4.39 1.96 2.60
C LEU A 177 -4.75 0.54 3.05
N LEU A 178 -5.16 0.36 4.30
CA LEU A 178 -5.55 -0.94 4.85
C LEU A 178 -6.80 -1.48 4.17
N ASP A 179 -7.79 -0.63 3.88
CA ASP A 179 -8.99 -1.03 3.14
C ASP A 179 -8.68 -1.48 1.72
N GLY A 180 -7.84 -0.74 0.99
CA GLY A 180 -7.38 -1.13 -0.34
C GLY A 180 -6.62 -2.45 -0.33
N LEU A 181 -5.67 -2.61 0.61
CA LEU A 181 -4.90 -3.84 0.76
C LEU A 181 -5.80 -5.03 1.08
N ARG A 182 -6.77 -4.86 1.97
CA ARG A 182 -7.71 -5.91 2.36
C ARG A 182 -8.53 -6.36 1.16
N ALA A 183 -9.07 -5.42 0.39
CA ALA A 183 -9.83 -5.74 -0.82
C ALA A 183 -9.02 -6.61 -1.80
N GLN A 184 -7.77 -6.23 -2.06
CA GLN A 184 -6.86 -6.99 -2.94
C GLN A 184 -6.58 -8.40 -2.41
N ILE A 185 -6.29 -8.52 -1.11
CA ILE A 185 -5.95 -9.81 -0.49
C ILE A 185 -7.17 -10.74 -0.50
N VAL A 186 -8.35 -10.23 -0.14
CA VAL A 186 -9.60 -11.01 -0.11
C VAL A 186 -10.01 -11.46 -1.51
N ASP A 187 -9.90 -10.58 -2.51
CA ASP A 187 -10.21 -10.90 -3.91
C ASP A 187 -9.36 -12.09 -4.41
N ARG A 188 -8.05 -12.07 -4.15
CA ARG A 188 -7.15 -13.19 -4.52
C ARG A 188 -7.51 -14.49 -3.82
N HIS A 189 -7.89 -14.45 -2.55
CA HIS A 189 -8.33 -15.65 -1.85
C HIS A 189 -9.63 -16.23 -2.45
N SER A 190 -10.53 -15.37 -2.93
CA SER A 190 -11.74 -15.83 -3.62
C SER A 190 -11.42 -16.60 -4.91
N MET A 191 -10.44 -16.13 -5.69
CA MET A 191 -9.99 -16.81 -6.92
C MET A 191 -9.31 -18.15 -6.66
N LEU A 192 -8.61 -18.29 -5.53
CA LEU A 192 -7.92 -19.53 -5.16
C LEU A 192 -8.84 -20.59 -4.54
N SER A 193 -9.94 -20.16 -3.92
CA SER A 193 -10.95 -21.07 -3.35
C SER A 193 -11.96 -21.58 -4.37
N SER A 194 -12.14 -20.87 -5.49
CA SER A 194 -12.83 -21.41 -6.67
C SER A 194 -11.94 -22.41 -7.41
N GLN A 195 -11.87 -23.63 -6.87
CA GLN A 195 -11.46 -24.81 -7.65
C GLN A 195 -12.26 -24.81 -8.97
N PRO A 196 -11.67 -25.17 -10.13
CA PRO A 196 -12.39 -25.12 -11.40
C PRO A 196 -13.64 -25.96 -11.26
N GLN A 197 -14.80 -25.31 -11.22
CA GLN A 197 -16.03 -26.00 -11.52
C GLN A 197 -15.81 -26.54 -12.92
N ALA A 198 -15.65 -27.86 -13.02
CA ALA A 198 -15.68 -28.55 -14.29
C ALA A 198 -16.83 -27.91 -15.06
N LEU A 199 -16.53 -27.38 -16.24
CA LEU A 199 -17.51 -26.86 -17.18
C LEU A 199 -18.58 -27.93 -17.31
N SER A 200 -19.64 -27.82 -16.52
CA SER A 200 -20.86 -28.54 -16.74
C SER A 200 -21.37 -27.95 -18.04
N GLN A 201 -20.98 -28.58 -19.15
CA GLN A 201 -21.65 -28.45 -20.43
C GLN A 201 -23.13 -28.72 -20.13
N LYS A 202 -23.87 -27.65 -19.86
CA LYS A 202 -25.30 -27.63 -20.10
C LYS A 202 -25.43 -27.80 -21.60
N SER A 203 -25.56 -29.07 -21.99
CA SER A 203 -26.09 -29.48 -23.27
C SER A 203 -27.37 -28.67 -23.49
N CYS A 204 -27.32 -27.73 -24.42
CA CYS A 204 -28.51 -27.13 -25.00
C CYS A 204 -29.18 -28.19 -25.89
N ALA A 205 -29.74 -29.22 -25.27
CA ALA A 205 -30.59 -30.18 -25.92
C ALA A 205 -32.04 -29.84 -25.60
N GLY A 206 -32.76 -29.41 -26.64
CA GLY A 206 -34.20 -29.33 -26.67
C GLY A 206 -34.76 -27.96 -26.32
N TYR A 207 -35.00 -27.13 -27.33
CA TYR A 207 -36.36 -26.81 -27.77
C TYR A 207 -36.28 -26.25 -29.19
N GLY A 208 -37.09 -26.81 -30.08
CA GLY A 208 -37.05 -26.55 -31.50
C GLY A 208 -37.35 -25.09 -31.86
N PHE A 209 -36.49 -24.52 -32.68
CA PHE A 209 -36.88 -23.46 -33.60
C PHE A 209 -36.21 -23.75 -34.95
N VAL A 210 -36.92 -24.55 -35.74
CA VAL A 210 -36.70 -24.63 -37.18
C VAL A 210 -37.12 -23.27 -37.76
N ILE A 211 -36.41 -22.84 -38.80
CA ILE A 211 -36.73 -21.72 -39.72
C ILE A 211 -36.31 -20.32 -39.22
N PHE A 212 -35.11 -19.87 -39.62
CA PHE A 212 -34.83 -18.63 -40.38
C PHE A 212 -33.32 -18.30 -40.42
N CYS A 213 -32.49 -19.25 -40.89
CA CYS A 213 -31.08 -18.99 -41.24
C CYS A 213 -30.90 -19.14 -42.75
N SER A 214 -31.54 -18.29 -43.56
CA SER A 214 -31.31 -18.25 -45.01
C SER A 214 -31.65 -16.91 -45.69
N PHE A 215 -31.51 -15.74 -45.03
CA PHE A 215 -31.76 -14.46 -45.72
C PHE A 215 -30.89 -13.25 -45.35
N ILE A 216 -29.82 -13.38 -44.55
CA ILE A 216 -28.87 -12.27 -44.31
C ILE A 216 -27.44 -12.69 -44.69
N ALA A 217 -27.26 -13.07 -45.95
CA ALA A 217 -25.93 -13.30 -46.53
C ALA A 217 -25.77 -12.66 -47.93
N VAL A 218 -26.69 -11.79 -48.36
CA VAL A 218 -26.68 -11.18 -49.71
C VAL A 218 -26.73 -9.64 -49.70
N LEU A 219 -26.55 -8.98 -48.55
CA LEU A 219 -26.52 -7.50 -48.48
C LEU A 219 -25.21 -6.89 -47.97
N CYS A 220 -24.12 -7.67 -47.90
CA CYS A 220 -22.78 -7.16 -47.54
C CYS A 220 -21.82 -6.92 -48.71
N SER A 221 -22.30 -6.90 -49.96
CA SER A 221 -21.42 -6.73 -51.14
C SER A 221 -21.68 -5.48 -51.98
N VAL A 222 -22.55 -4.55 -51.57
CA VAL A 222 -22.79 -3.30 -52.32
C VAL A 222 -22.94 -2.09 -51.39
N VAL A 223 -21.96 -1.80 -50.52
CA VAL A 223 -21.63 -0.42 -50.09
C VAL A 223 -20.15 -0.39 -49.69
N ALA A 224 -19.27 -0.62 -50.66
CA ALA A 224 -17.83 -0.42 -50.52
C ALA A 224 -17.37 0.68 -51.47
N THR A 225 -17.99 1.85 -51.39
CA THR A 225 -17.49 3.10 -51.98
C THR A 225 -18.38 4.22 -51.47
N LEU A 226 -17.91 4.94 -50.45
CA LEU A 226 -18.03 6.40 -50.30
C LEU A 226 -17.43 6.80 -48.93
N SER A 227 -16.26 7.40 -49.04
CA SER A 227 -15.67 8.42 -48.16
C SER A 227 -16.61 9.06 -47.13
N ALA A 228 -16.25 9.01 -45.84
CA ALA A 228 -15.75 10.18 -45.08
C ALA A 228 -15.53 9.87 -43.56
N PRO A 229 -14.55 10.52 -42.89
CA PRO A 229 -14.07 10.16 -41.56
C PRO A 229 -14.78 10.91 -40.41
N TRP A 230 -15.88 10.38 -39.88
CA TRP A 230 -16.63 11.04 -38.78
C TRP A 230 -17.43 10.07 -37.90
N MET A 231 -16.92 8.89 -37.58
CA MET A 231 -17.64 7.96 -36.68
C MET A 231 -16.71 7.12 -35.79
N TRP A 232 -15.66 7.75 -35.27
CA TRP A 232 -14.79 7.16 -34.25
C TRP A 232 -14.93 7.80 -32.86
N ASN A 233 -16.04 8.50 -32.62
CA ASN A 233 -16.21 9.29 -31.39
C ASN A 233 -17.49 8.97 -30.59
N LYS A 234 -17.93 7.70 -30.58
CA LYS A 234 -19.09 7.27 -29.76
C LYS A 234 -18.95 5.89 -29.10
N CYS A 235 -17.72 5.46 -28.81
CA CYS A 235 -17.44 4.31 -27.94
C CYS A 235 -16.53 4.64 -26.73
N HIS A 236 -16.38 5.93 -26.39
CA HIS A 236 -15.55 6.40 -25.26
C HIS A 236 -16.31 7.30 -24.26
N GLN A 237 -17.63 7.11 -24.09
CA GLN A 237 -18.45 7.94 -23.19
C GLN A 237 -19.00 7.22 -21.95
N HIS A 238 -18.38 6.13 -21.48
CA HIS A 238 -18.73 5.55 -20.16
C HIS A 238 -17.58 5.31 -19.16
N PHE A 239 -16.33 5.68 -19.48
CA PHE A 239 -15.24 5.66 -18.49
C PHE A 239 -14.31 6.86 -18.70
N GLY A 240 -14.73 8.03 -18.23
CA GLY A 240 -14.00 9.27 -18.41
C GLY A 240 -14.38 10.32 -17.38
N HIS A 241 -14.11 10.05 -16.10
CA HIS A 241 -13.84 11.09 -15.12
C HIS A 241 -12.78 10.55 -14.15
N LEU A 242 -11.74 11.36 -13.94
CA LEU A 242 -10.53 11.11 -13.13
C LEU A 242 -9.34 10.47 -13.85
N VAL A 243 -8.79 11.15 -14.87
CA VAL A 243 -7.36 11.06 -15.14
C VAL A 243 -6.81 12.48 -15.27
N GLY A 244 -6.21 12.98 -14.18
CA GLY A 244 -5.35 14.16 -14.21
C GLY A 244 -4.10 13.87 -15.02
N LYS A 245 -3.61 14.88 -15.74
CA LYS A 245 -2.43 14.80 -16.58
C LYS A 245 -1.21 14.24 -15.81
N PRO A 246 -0.41 13.34 -16.40
CA PRO A 246 0.83 12.89 -15.77
C PRO A 246 1.84 14.04 -15.80
N VAL A 247 2.32 14.44 -14.62
CA VAL A 247 3.50 15.29 -14.48
C VAL A 247 4.69 14.35 -14.25
N PRO A 248 5.76 14.41 -15.06
CA PRO A 248 6.93 13.59 -14.82
C PRO A 248 7.71 14.16 -13.63
N PHE A 249 7.84 13.40 -12.56
CA PHE A 249 8.82 13.67 -11.50
C PHE A 249 9.72 12.45 -11.31
N PRO A 250 11.00 12.65 -11.02
CA PRO A 250 11.97 11.57 -10.91
C PRO A 250 11.70 10.80 -9.62
N VAL A 251 11.35 9.52 -9.77
CA VAL A 251 11.46 8.53 -8.70
C VAL A 251 12.93 8.12 -8.65
N ILE A 252 13.59 8.38 -7.53
CA ILE A 252 14.93 7.86 -7.26
C ILE A 252 14.73 6.44 -6.73
N PHE A 253 15.22 5.47 -7.49
CA PHE A 253 15.32 4.07 -7.10
C PHE A 253 16.64 3.85 -6.37
N ASP A 254 16.59 3.22 -5.20
CA ASP A 254 17.73 2.56 -4.54
C ASP A 254 17.49 1.05 -4.53
#